data_AF-A0A7W2IV38-F1
#
_entry.id   AF-A0A7W2IV38-F1
#
_cell.length_a   1.000
_cell.length_b   1.000
_cell.length_c   1.000
_cell.angle_alpha   90.00
_cell.angle_beta   90.00
_cell.angle_gamma   90.00
#
_symmetry.space_group_name_H-M   'P 1'
#
loop_
_entity.id
_entity.type
_entity.pdbx_description
1 polymer ?
#
loop_
_entity_poly.entity_id
_entity_poly.type
_entity_poly.pdbx_seq_one_letter_code
_entity_poly.pdbx_strand_id
1 'polypeptide(L)'
;MIKILVCILSLASVGAKADTLPERIDKFVNLFKTSDAAVSYDVRVLQSDYPTRLLTPQSMLPQTSSYPLEDIQRLYKLSVSCTGKLPLSPLVTEPLVFTRAMCKGTTLSVTWFARSGLIHPGGGTYANRYIVTKPEQVAELEQFMHIKERPLANSNTLLGRLQRMSEETITALISGASMFLEGEDLWLRKNDSYYVYPESIWSPNVTEAGLSFTLGAESGACFVQRGNICWDVEDHADILKISMIGLVIANILLVIGWSIYRWNTKRKEMKSRMLVLQILTHELRTPIASLSLTVEGFRREFEELPESVYDEFRRLCEDSRRLRQLAEASKDYLQSDNKPLASQWVPSVQEWLEFKIEEEFDHQIEFDINRDVAAKLNVYWLGTCLDNLIRNAVKYGVKPIKLDVNTSNNKIVFSVIDQGKLTQKDWRNLRKPFVSKSGLGLGLTIVDSMVGRMGGKMTLVGPPTTFILEIPCETDTASC
;
A
#
# COMPACT_ATOMS: atom_id res chain seq x y z
N MET A 1 29.03 5.72 18.56
CA MET A 1 27.57 5.64 18.76
C MET A 1 26.95 4.39 18.12
N ILE A 2 27.30 4.02 16.88
CA ILE A 2 26.74 2.84 16.17
C ILE A 2 27.09 1.49 16.84
N LYS A 3 28.30 1.33 17.41
CA LYS A 3 28.71 0.06 18.05
C LYS A 3 27.98 -0.27 19.36
N ILE A 4 27.46 0.72 20.07
CA ILE A 4 26.76 0.52 21.35
C ILE A 4 25.33 0.01 21.11
N LEU A 5 24.70 0.44 20.00
CA LEU A 5 23.34 0.03 19.63
C LEU A 5 23.28 -1.46 19.23
N VAL A 6 24.33 -1.99 18.59
CA VAL A 6 24.39 -3.39 18.15
C VAL A 6 24.54 -4.36 19.34
N CYS A 7 25.27 -3.98 20.40
CA CYS A 7 25.40 -4.82 21.58
C CYS A 7 24.10 -4.96 22.39
N ILE A 8 23.24 -3.94 22.40
CA ILE A 8 21.98 -3.96 23.18
C ILE A 8 20.95 -4.87 22.50
N LEU A 9 20.94 -4.96 21.17
CA LEU A 9 20.04 -5.84 20.41
C LEU A 9 20.40 -7.33 20.54
N SER A 10 21.67 -7.68 20.79
CA SER A 10 22.10 -9.08 20.95
C SER A 10 21.84 -9.68 22.35
N LEU A 11 21.54 -8.86 23.36
CA LEU A 11 21.32 -9.31 24.74
C LEU A 11 19.84 -9.56 25.08
N ALA A 12 18.92 -9.29 24.17
CA ALA A 12 17.47 -9.38 24.39
C ALA A 12 16.80 -10.60 23.72
N SER A 13 17.55 -11.61 23.28
CA SER A 13 16.98 -12.89 22.83
C SER A 13 16.75 -13.82 24.03
N VAL A 14 15.96 -13.38 25.00
CA VAL A 14 15.32 -14.32 25.93
C VAL A 14 14.28 -15.04 25.10
N GLY A 15 14.49 -16.33 24.84
CA GLY A 15 13.55 -17.14 24.08
C GLY A 15 12.19 -17.13 24.76
N ALA A 16 11.25 -16.34 24.22
CA ALA A 16 9.86 -16.42 24.61
C ALA A 16 9.33 -17.78 24.12
N LYS A 17 9.20 -18.74 25.04
CA LYS A 17 8.43 -19.95 24.78
C LYS A 17 6.97 -19.54 24.77
N ALA A 18 6.36 -19.53 23.60
CA ALA A 18 4.92 -19.33 23.48
C ALA A 18 4.23 -20.66 23.76
N ASP A 19 3.38 -20.71 24.79
CA ASP A 19 2.57 -21.88 25.09
C ASP A 19 1.63 -22.18 23.91
N THR A 20 1.58 -23.44 23.53
CA THR A 20 0.69 -23.95 22.49
C THR A 20 -0.77 -23.90 22.93
N LEU A 21 -1.71 -23.91 21.98
CA LEU A 21 -3.14 -23.86 22.31
C LEU A 21 -3.59 -25.03 23.22
N PRO A 22 -3.16 -26.29 23.03
CA PRO A 22 -3.46 -27.36 23.99
C PRO A 22 -2.91 -27.10 25.40
N GLU A 23 -1.69 -26.58 25.55
CA GLU A 23 -1.10 -26.26 26.86
C GLU A 23 -1.88 -25.17 27.58
N ARG A 24 -2.40 -24.18 26.84
CA ARG A 24 -3.28 -23.13 27.37
C ARG A 24 -4.62 -23.70 27.84
N ILE A 25 -5.20 -24.65 27.11
CA ILE A 25 -6.43 -25.35 27.53
C ILE A 25 -6.18 -26.18 28.79
N ASP A 26 -5.04 -26.87 28.88
CA ASP A 26 -4.67 -27.61 30.10
C ASP A 26 -4.46 -26.66 31.28
N LYS A 27 -3.81 -25.51 31.06
CA LYS A 27 -3.70 -24.44 32.06
C LYS A 27 -5.10 -23.97 32.51
N PHE A 28 -6.01 -23.72 31.57
CA PHE A 28 -7.40 -23.34 31.86
C PHE A 28 -8.09 -24.36 32.76
N VAL A 29 -8.04 -25.65 32.43
CA VAL A 29 -8.65 -26.74 33.23
C VAL A 29 -8.06 -26.83 34.64
N ASN A 30 -6.77 -26.54 34.79
CA ASN A 30 -6.05 -26.57 36.06
C ASN A 30 -6.39 -25.39 37.00
N LEU A 31 -6.94 -24.28 36.49
CA LEU A 31 -7.39 -23.16 37.31
C LEU A 31 -8.63 -23.50 38.17
N PHE A 32 -9.42 -24.49 37.76
CA PHE A 32 -10.66 -24.85 38.45
C PHE A 32 -10.42 -25.76 39.66
N LYS A 33 -10.91 -25.35 40.82
CA LYS A 33 -11.04 -26.23 41.99
C LYS A 33 -12.41 -26.89 42.00
N THR A 34 -12.48 -28.14 42.45
CA THR A 34 -13.75 -28.89 42.54
C THR A 34 -14.70 -28.33 43.60
N SER A 35 -14.18 -27.60 44.59
CA SER A 35 -14.98 -26.91 45.63
C SER A 35 -15.83 -25.78 45.09
N ASP A 36 -15.44 -25.18 43.97
CA ASP A 36 -16.04 -23.96 43.45
C ASP A 36 -17.18 -24.28 42.46
N ALA A 37 -17.41 -25.57 42.19
CA ALA A 37 -18.49 -26.03 41.32
C ALA A 37 -19.85 -25.87 42.02
N ALA A 38 -20.85 -25.40 41.27
CA ALA A 38 -22.21 -25.25 41.79
C ALA A 38 -22.89 -26.60 42.04
N VAL A 39 -22.63 -27.58 41.18
CA VAL A 39 -23.14 -28.95 41.29
C VAL A 39 -22.19 -29.92 40.57
N SER A 40 -22.24 -31.19 40.96
CA SER A 40 -21.51 -32.26 40.26
C SER A 40 -22.43 -33.45 39.96
N TYR A 41 -22.16 -34.12 38.84
CA TYR A 41 -22.91 -35.30 38.39
C TYR A 41 -21.94 -36.42 38.04
N ASP A 42 -22.14 -37.59 38.65
CA ASP A 42 -21.38 -38.80 38.32
C ASP A 42 -21.83 -39.30 36.93
N VAL A 43 -20.86 -39.50 36.04
CA VAL A 43 -21.12 -39.91 34.65
C VAL A 43 -21.78 -41.28 34.60
N ARG A 44 -21.45 -42.19 35.52
CA ARG A 44 -21.98 -43.56 35.55
C ARG A 44 -23.46 -43.55 35.94
N VAL A 45 -23.82 -42.71 36.91
CA VAL A 45 -25.22 -42.51 37.33
C VAL A 45 -26.01 -41.84 36.22
N LEU A 46 -25.43 -40.84 35.55
CA LEU A 46 -26.06 -40.20 34.41
C LEU A 46 -26.34 -41.20 33.28
N GLN A 47 -25.38 -42.06 32.97
CA GLN A 47 -25.52 -43.09 31.93
C GLN A 47 -26.52 -44.20 32.32
N SER A 48 -26.63 -44.55 33.61
CA SER A 48 -27.62 -45.53 34.07
C SER A 48 -29.04 -44.97 34.04
N ASP A 49 -29.22 -43.74 34.50
CA ASP A 49 -30.53 -43.12 34.68
C ASP A 49 -31.08 -42.57 33.36
N TYR A 50 -30.19 -42.19 32.44
CA TYR A 50 -30.52 -41.63 31.14
C TYR A 50 -29.77 -42.36 30.01
N PRO A 51 -30.31 -43.50 29.53
CA PRO A 51 -29.82 -44.15 28.33
C PRO A 51 -29.72 -43.17 27.16
N THR A 52 -28.68 -43.30 26.32
CA THR A 52 -28.40 -42.38 25.20
C THR A 52 -29.62 -42.11 24.31
N ARG A 53 -30.42 -43.14 24.02
CA ARG A 53 -31.63 -43.03 23.20
C ARG A 53 -32.71 -42.15 23.82
N LEU A 54 -32.72 -41.96 25.13
CA LEU A 54 -33.68 -41.09 25.84
C LEU A 54 -33.19 -39.63 25.91
N LEU A 55 -31.98 -39.35 25.46
CA LEU A 55 -31.37 -38.02 25.42
C LEU A 55 -31.31 -37.45 23.99
N THR A 56 -30.99 -38.29 23.00
CA THR A 56 -30.74 -37.87 21.62
C THR A 56 -32.00 -37.27 20.96
N PRO A 57 -31.96 -36.00 20.47
CA PRO A 57 -33.11 -35.37 19.82
C PRO A 57 -33.68 -36.16 18.63
N GLN A 58 -32.82 -36.87 17.91
CA GLN A 58 -33.19 -37.75 16.78
C GLN A 58 -34.19 -38.85 17.18
N SER A 59 -34.24 -39.26 18.45
CA SER A 59 -35.18 -40.27 18.93
C SER A 59 -36.63 -39.78 18.98
N MET A 60 -36.85 -38.47 18.98
CA MET A 60 -38.19 -37.87 18.87
C MET A 60 -38.71 -37.88 17.42
N LEU A 61 -37.83 -38.08 16.43
CA LEU A 61 -38.20 -38.11 15.02
C LEU A 61 -38.62 -39.51 14.56
N PRO A 62 -39.41 -39.64 13.49
CA PRO A 62 -39.69 -40.94 12.88
C PRO A 62 -38.41 -41.67 12.47
N GLN A 63 -38.30 -42.94 12.87
CA GLN A 63 -37.11 -43.78 12.68
C GLN A 63 -37.11 -44.44 11.29
N THR A 64 -37.37 -43.67 10.24
CA THR A 64 -37.54 -44.17 8.86
C THR A 64 -36.28 -44.80 8.27
N SER A 65 -35.09 -44.46 8.79
CA SER A 65 -33.81 -45.07 8.43
C SER A 65 -33.61 -46.47 9.02
N SER A 66 -34.25 -46.77 10.15
CA SER A 66 -34.03 -48.01 10.92
C SER A 66 -34.98 -49.15 10.55
N TYR A 67 -36.06 -48.86 9.82
CA TYR A 67 -37.11 -49.83 9.49
C TYR A 67 -37.53 -49.74 8.02
N PRO A 68 -37.93 -50.86 7.39
CA PRO A 68 -38.50 -50.82 6.04
C PRO A 68 -39.79 -49.99 6.01
N LEU A 69 -39.89 -49.07 5.05
CA LEU A 69 -41.02 -48.13 4.94
C LEU A 69 -42.37 -48.86 4.85
N GLU A 70 -42.44 -49.95 4.08
CA GLU A 70 -43.68 -50.72 3.92
C GLU A 70 -44.16 -51.34 5.25
N ASP A 71 -43.23 -51.85 6.07
CA ASP A 71 -43.55 -52.43 7.36
C ASP A 71 -44.00 -51.35 8.36
N ILE A 72 -43.38 -50.16 8.35
CA ILE A 72 -43.85 -49.02 9.17
C ILE A 72 -45.27 -48.62 8.75
N GLN A 73 -45.56 -48.55 7.45
CA GLN A 73 -46.90 -48.21 6.95
C GLN A 73 -47.94 -49.23 7.39
N ARG A 74 -47.61 -50.53 7.33
CA ARG A 74 -48.48 -51.61 7.82
C ARG A 74 -48.70 -51.52 9.32
N LEU A 75 -47.64 -51.27 10.09
CA LEU A 75 -47.70 -51.10 11.54
C LEU A 75 -48.57 -49.89 11.93
N TYR A 76 -48.41 -48.77 11.23
CA TYR A 76 -49.22 -47.57 11.44
C TYR A 76 -50.71 -47.84 11.15
N LYS A 77 -51.03 -48.46 10.01
CA LYS A 77 -52.41 -48.87 9.69
C LYS A 77 -52.98 -49.76 10.79
N LEU A 78 -52.21 -50.78 11.21
CA LEU A 78 -52.61 -51.68 12.29
C LEU A 78 -52.87 -50.94 13.61
N SER A 79 -52.09 -49.91 13.93
CA SER A 79 -52.27 -49.13 15.16
C SER A 79 -53.56 -48.30 15.17
N VAL A 80 -54.08 -47.94 13.99
CA VAL A 80 -55.31 -47.14 13.84
C VAL A 80 -56.55 -48.04 13.75
N SER A 81 -56.49 -49.09 12.93
CA SER A 81 -57.66 -49.96 12.66
C SER A 81 -57.73 -51.19 13.56
N CYS A 82 -56.66 -51.52 14.29
CA CYS A 82 -56.47 -52.75 15.04
C CYS A 82 -56.75 -54.05 14.26
N THR A 83 -56.77 -53.95 12.92
CA THR A 83 -57.11 -55.01 11.97
C THR A 83 -56.30 -54.81 10.69
N GLY A 84 -55.93 -55.88 9.99
CA GLY A 84 -55.20 -55.80 8.72
C GLY A 84 -54.03 -56.77 8.62
N LYS A 85 -53.23 -56.62 7.55
CA LYS A 85 -52.05 -57.46 7.29
C LYS A 85 -50.92 -57.11 8.25
N LEU A 86 -50.32 -58.14 8.84
CA LEU A 86 -49.15 -57.98 9.73
C LEU A 86 -47.88 -57.69 8.90
N PRO A 87 -46.95 -56.87 9.42
CA PRO A 87 -45.64 -56.75 8.82
C PRO A 87 -44.85 -58.06 8.99
N LEU A 88 -43.93 -58.34 8.06
CA LEU A 88 -43.22 -59.63 7.99
C LEU A 88 -41.75 -59.52 8.43
N SER A 89 -41.19 -58.31 8.45
CA SER A 89 -39.80 -58.11 8.83
C SER A 89 -39.55 -58.40 10.32
N PRO A 90 -38.46 -59.11 10.67
CA PRO A 90 -38.10 -59.35 12.05
C PRO A 90 -37.75 -58.06 12.81
N LEU A 91 -37.35 -57.00 12.09
CA LEU A 91 -37.00 -55.70 12.67
C LEU A 91 -38.19 -55.04 13.38
N VAL A 92 -39.42 -55.32 12.95
CA VAL A 92 -40.63 -54.73 13.54
C VAL A 92 -41.34 -55.65 14.53
N THR A 93 -40.68 -56.73 14.98
CA THR A 93 -41.27 -57.68 15.95
C THR A 93 -41.66 -57.00 17.25
N GLU A 94 -40.76 -56.22 17.84
CA GLU A 94 -41.03 -55.47 19.08
C GLU A 94 -42.13 -54.40 18.89
N PRO A 95 -42.06 -53.52 17.88
CA PRO A 95 -43.14 -52.59 17.59
C PRO A 95 -44.49 -53.29 17.37
N LEU A 96 -44.49 -54.46 16.72
CA LEU A 96 -45.71 -55.24 16.48
C LEU A 96 -46.31 -55.79 17.78
N VAL A 97 -45.46 -56.28 18.70
CA VAL A 97 -45.90 -56.71 20.04
C VAL A 97 -46.56 -55.55 20.78
N PHE A 98 -45.94 -54.37 20.76
CA PHE A 98 -46.49 -53.16 21.37
C PHE A 98 -47.84 -52.77 20.76
N THR A 99 -47.93 -52.65 19.43
CA THR A 99 -49.17 -52.28 18.74
C THR A 99 -50.30 -53.26 19.04
N ARG A 100 -50.02 -54.57 19.07
CA ARG A 100 -51.03 -55.58 19.42
C ARG A 100 -51.48 -55.48 20.87
N ALA A 101 -50.57 -55.19 21.79
CA ALA A 101 -50.90 -54.99 23.20
C ALA A 101 -51.83 -53.78 23.39
N MET A 102 -51.53 -52.66 22.70
CA MET A 102 -52.37 -51.46 22.69
C MET A 102 -53.78 -51.76 22.14
N CYS A 103 -53.87 -52.44 21.00
CA CYS A 103 -55.16 -52.80 20.39
C CYS A 103 -56.01 -53.76 21.22
N LYS A 104 -55.39 -54.66 21.98
CA LYS A 104 -56.07 -55.65 22.82
C LYS A 104 -56.28 -55.19 24.26
N GLY A 105 -55.78 -54.01 24.65
CA GLY A 105 -55.77 -53.53 26.03
C GLY A 105 -54.87 -54.33 26.98
N THR A 106 -53.95 -55.15 26.45
CA THR A 106 -53.06 -56.00 27.25
C THR A 106 -52.12 -55.15 28.12
N THR A 107 -51.92 -55.54 29.38
CA THR A 107 -50.97 -54.91 30.28
C THR A 107 -49.53 -55.29 29.90
N LEU A 108 -48.68 -54.29 29.68
CA LEU A 108 -47.24 -54.49 29.51
C LEU A 108 -46.57 -54.22 30.85
N SER A 109 -45.73 -55.15 31.30
CA SER A 109 -44.99 -54.97 32.56
C SER A 109 -43.87 -53.93 32.40
N VAL A 110 -43.45 -53.30 33.50
CA VAL A 110 -42.28 -52.40 33.54
C VAL A 110 -41.03 -53.06 32.94
N THR A 111 -40.85 -54.37 33.19
CA THR A 111 -39.72 -55.12 32.64
C THR A 111 -39.71 -55.23 31.11
N TRP A 112 -40.88 -55.13 30.47
CA TRP A 112 -40.97 -55.09 29.01
C TRP A 112 -40.34 -53.79 28.49
N PHE A 113 -40.66 -52.65 29.10
CA PHE A 113 -40.08 -51.36 28.72
C PHE A 113 -38.57 -51.34 28.95
N ALA A 114 -38.11 -51.83 30.11
CA ALA A 114 -36.69 -51.92 30.44
C ALA A 114 -35.88 -52.80 29.47
N ARG A 115 -36.50 -53.82 28.87
CA ARG A 115 -35.87 -54.73 27.89
C ARG A 115 -36.11 -54.33 26.43
N SER A 116 -37.00 -53.38 26.18
CA SER A 116 -37.33 -52.94 24.83
C SER A 116 -36.26 -52.02 24.26
N GLY A 117 -36.36 -51.73 22.95
CA GLY A 117 -35.57 -50.71 22.28
C GLY A 117 -35.87 -49.26 22.72
N LEU A 118 -36.84 -49.05 23.62
CA LEU A 118 -37.37 -47.78 24.15
C LEU A 118 -38.11 -46.91 23.12
N ILE A 119 -37.53 -46.76 21.93
CA ILE A 119 -37.97 -45.84 20.89
C ILE A 119 -38.98 -46.51 19.96
N HIS A 120 -40.13 -45.86 19.78
CA HIS A 120 -41.16 -46.29 18.85
C HIS A 120 -40.77 -45.92 17.40
N PRO A 121 -41.06 -46.74 16.38
CA PRO A 121 -40.69 -46.45 14.98
C PRO A 121 -41.19 -45.09 14.45
N GLY A 122 -42.32 -44.61 14.97
CA GLY A 122 -42.90 -43.30 14.65
C GLY A 122 -42.30 -42.12 15.40
N GLY A 123 -41.20 -42.29 16.14
CA GLY A 123 -40.60 -41.27 17.00
C GLY A 123 -41.23 -41.21 18.39
N GLY A 124 -40.43 -40.77 19.36
CA GLY A 124 -40.76 -40.80 20.79
C GLY A 124 -40.66 -42.21 21.38
N THR A 125 -41.08 -42.39 22.62
CA THR A 125 -40.94 -43.68 23.32
C THR A 125 -42.22 -44.51 23.32
N TYR A 126 -42.07 -45.82 23.50
CA TYR A 126 -43.20 -46.71 23.81
C TYR A 126 -43.87 -46.33 25.12
N ALA A 127 -43.08 -45.98 26.13
CA ALA A 127 -43.56 -45.60 27.46
C ALA A 127 -44.51 -44.40 27.39
N ASN A 128 -44.13 -43.33 26.70
CA ASN A 128 -44.98 -42.15 26.53
C ASN A 128 -46.29 -42.48 25.80
N ARG A 129 -46.25 -43.30 24.75
CA ARG A 129 -47.46 -43.74 24.03
C ARG A 129 -48.37 -44.65 24.87
N TYR A 130 -47.78 -45.44 25.77
CA TYR A 130 -48.50 -46.36 26.63
C TYR A 130 -49.28 -45.62 27.72
N ILE A 131 -48.65 -44.65 28.39
CA ILE A 131 -49.27 -43.90 29.49
C ILE A 131 -50.48 -43.07 29.06
N VAL A 132 -50.56 -42.67 27.77
CA VAL A 132 -51.74 -41.99 27.22
C VAL A 132 -52.99 -42.87 27.36
N THR A 133 -52.84 -44.19 27.28
CA THR A 133 -53.94 -45.15 27.47
C THR A 133 -54.07 -45.67 28.90
N LYS A 134 -53.02 -45.55 29.71
CA LYS A 134 -52.91 -46.05 31.09
C LYS A 134 -52.22 -45.03 32.01
N PRO A 135 -52.92 -43.94 32.36
CA PRO A 135 -52.34 -42.84 33.13
C PRO A 135 -51.91 -43.24 34.55
N GLU A 136 -52.43 -44.35 35.09
CA GLU A 136 -52.06 -44.90 36.39
C GLU A 136 -50.60 -45.37 36.47
N GLN A 137 -49.95 -45.66 35.34
CA GLN A 137 -48.57 -46.16 35.29
C GLN A 137 -47.51 -45.09 35.00
N VAL A 138 -47.89 -43.80 35.01
CA VAL A 138 -46.97 -42.70 34.68
C VAL A 138 -45.71 -42.72 35.53
N ALA A 139 -45.86 -42.86 36.85
CA ALA A 139 -44.73 -42.82 37.80
C ALA A 139 -43.72 -43.96 37.59
N GLU A 140 -44.17 -45.15 37.20
CA GLU A 140 -43.29 -46.31 36.98
C GLU A 140 -42.58 -46.27 35.62
N LEU A 141 -43.22 -45.65 34.62
CA LEU A 141 -42.76 -45.64 33.24
C LEU A 141 -41.98 -44.37 32.85
N GLU A 142 -42.02 -43.32 33.67
CA GLU A 142 -41.36 -42.03 33.39
C GLU A 142 -39.87 -42.20 33.07
N GLN A 143 -39.16 -43.09 33.78
CA GLN A 143 -37.74 -43.38 33.54
C GLN A 143 -37.43 -43.93 32.14
N PHE A 144 -38.41 -44.53 31.45
CA PHE A 144 -38.26 -45.07 30.10
C PHE A 144 -38.73 -44.08 29.00
N MET A 145 -39.16 -42.89 29.39
CA MET A 145 -39.56 -41.83 28.46
C MET A 145 -38.37 -40.97 28.08
N HIS A 146 -38.41 -40.42 26.86
CA HIS A 146 -37.43 -39.44 26.41
C HIS A 146 -37.50 -38.19 27.29
N ILE A 147 -36.38 -37.52 27.55
CA ILE A 147 -36.36 -36.37 28.47
C ILE A 147 -37.34 -35.25 28.06
N LYS A 148 -37.57 -35.07 26.75
CA LYS A 148 -38.53 -34.09 26.20
C LYS A 148 -40.01 -34.51 26.32
N GLU A 149 -40.28 -35.79 26.60
CA GLU A 149 -41.64 -36.30 26.84
C GLU A 149 -42.03 -36.21 28.32
N ARG A 150 -41.04 -36.11 29.23
CA ARG A 150 -41.26 -35.94 30.67
C ARG A 150 -41.73 -34.50 30.97
N PRO A 151 -42.45 -34.28 32.09
CA PRO A 151 -42.79 -32.93 32.56
C PRO A 151 -41.55 -32.04 32.66
N LEU A 152 -41.70 -30.75 32.36
CA LEU A 152 -40.59 -29.79 32.44
C LEU A 152 -40.12 -29.66 33.90
N ALA A 153 -38.92 -30.13 34.17
CA ALA A 153 -38.33 -30.08 35.49
C ALA A 153 -37.69 -28.70 35.78
N ASN A 154 -37.51 -28.41 37.06
CA ASN A 154 -36.86 -27.19 37.53
C ASN A 154 -35.42 -27.10 36.98
N SER A 155 -34.99 -25.92 36.55
CA SER A 155 -33.66 -25.65 35.98
C SER A 155 -32.49 -26.05 36.87
N ASN A 156 -32.70 -26.16 38.19
CA ASN A 156 -31.65 -26.57 39.13
C ASN A 156 -31.45 -28.09 39.21
N THR A 157 -32.39 -28.88 38.69
CA THR A 157 -32.31 -30.36 38.68
C THR A 157 -31.56 -30.87 37.45
N LEU A 158 -30.98 -32.07 37.55
CA LEU A 158 -30.30 -32.71 36.40
C LEU A 158 -31.24 -32.83 35.19
N LEU A 159 -32.45 -33.37 35.39
CA LEU A 159 -33.45 -33.49 34.32
C LEU A 159 -33.78 -32.13 33.69
N GLY A 160 -33.96 -31.10 34.51
CA GLY A 160 -34.27 -29.76 34.01
C GLY A 160 -33.13 -29.16 33.19
N ARG A 161 -31.88 -29.40 33.57
CA ARG A 161 -30.70 -28.99 32.78
C ARG A 161 -30.64 -29.74 31.45
N LEU A 162 -30.75 -31.08 31.48
CA LEU A 162 -30.77 -31.92 30.28
C LEU A 162 -31.90 -31.54 29.31
N GLN A 163 -33.09 -31.24 29.82
CA GLN A 163 -34.23 -30.81 29.00
C GLN A 163 -34.01 -29.46 28.31
N ARG A 164 -33.14 -28.60 28.81
CA ARG A 164 -32.86 -27.27 28.22
C ARG A 164 -31.66 -27.27 27.29
N MET A 165 -30.83 -28.31 27.33
CA MET A 165 -29.66 -28.46 26.48
C MET A 165 -29.98 -28.40 24.99
N SER A 166 -29.08 -27.74 24.26
CA SER A 166 -29.07 -27.76 22.80
C SER A 166 -28.71 -29.16 22.26
N GLU A 167 -29.01 -29.42 20.98
CA GLU A 167 -28.65 -30.69 20.33
C GLU A 167 -27.13 -30.93 20.32
N GLU A 168 -26.34 -29.88 20.10
CA GLU A 168 -24.87 -29.96 20.13
C GLU A 168 -24.36 -30.29 21.53
N THR A 169 -24.93 -29.64 22.55
CA THR A 169 -24.58 -29.90 23.96
C THR A 169 -24.90 -31.33 24.35
N ILE A 170 -26.09 -31.84 24.00
CA ILE A 170 -26.47 -33.24 24.25
C ILE A 170 -25.50 -34.20 23.56
N THR A 171 -25.08 -33.89 22.32
CA THR A 171 -24.10 -34.69 21.58
C THR A 171 -22.72 -34.66 22.25
N ALA A 172 -22.29 -33.50 22.76
CA ALA A 172 -21.05 -33.36 23.53
C ALA A 172 -21.11 -34.16 24.85
N LEU A 173 -22.23 -34.14 25.55
CA LEU A 173 -22.45 -34.92 26.76
C LEU A 173 -22.41 -36.44 26.48
N ILE A 174 -23.11 -36.90 25.45
CA ILE A 174 -23.18 -38.33 25.08
C ILE A 174 -21.81 -38.85 24.65
N SER A 175 -21.04 -38.06 23.90
CA SER A 175 -19.67 -38.41 23.49
C SER A 175 -18.68 -38.38 24.64
N GLY A 176 -19.09 -37.92 25.83
CA GLY A 176 -18.25 -37.84 27.02
C GLY A 176 -17.17 -36.77 26.90
N ALA A 177 -17.47 -35.67 26.19
CA ALA A 177 -16.54 -34.57 25.96
C ALA A 177 -15.92 -34.05 27.27
N SER A 178 -14.65 -33.64 27.22
CA SER A 178 -13.93 -33.14 28.39
C SER A 178 -14.55 -31.86 28.96
N MET A 179 -15.16 -31.04 28.11
CA MET A 179 -15.89 -29.84 28.50
C MET A 179 -16.89 -29.46 27.43
N PHE A 180 -17.92 -28.71 27.81
CA PHE A 180 -18.89 -28.07 26.92
C PHE A 180 -19.62 -26.94 27.65
N LEU A 181 -20.17 -25.97 26.91
CA LEU A 181 -20.93 -24.85 27.47
C LEU A 181 -22.43 -25.08 27.25
N GLU A 182 -23.24 -24.78 28.26
CA GLU A 182 -24.70 -24.78 28.14
C GLU A 182 -25.27 -23.51 28.80
N GLY A 183 -25.81 -22.60 27.99
CA GLY A 183 -26.18 -21.27 28.48
C GLY A 183 -24.96 -20.54 29.06
N GLU A 184 -25.05 -20.15 30.33
CA GLU A 184 -23.97 -19.47 31.08
C GLU A 184 -23.10 -20.45 31.88
N ASP A 185 -23.44 -21.75 31.86
CA ASP A 185 -22.78 -22.76 32.69
C ASP A 185 -21.76 -23.57 31.87
N LEU A 186 -20.53 -23.65 32.38
CA LEU A 186 -19.48 -24.52 31.86
C LEU A 186 -19.54 -25.89 32.55
N TRP A 187 -19.70 -26.94 31.76
CA TRP A 187 -19.59 -28.31 32.23
C TRP A 187 -18.18 -28.81 31.96
N LEU A 188 -17.46 -29.14 33.03
CA LEU A 188 -16.09 -29.63 32.97
C LEU A 188 -16.00 -31.04 33.54
N ARG A 189 -15.53 -31.98 32.73
CA ARG A 189 -15.31 -33.36 33.17
C ARG A 189 -13.96 -33.45 33.89
N LYS A 190 -13.99 -33.86 35.15
CA LYS A 190 -12.79 -34.28 35.88
C LYS A 190 -13.01 -35.71 36.37
N ASN A 191 -12.19 -36.63 35.89
CA ASN A 191 -12.33 -38.07 36.13
C ASN A 191 -13.71 -38.59 35.68
N ASP A 192 -14.48 -39.16 36.61
CA ASP A 192 -15.80 -39.77 36.38
C ASP A 192 -16.97 -38.84 36.73
N SER A 193 -16.74 -37.53 36.85
CA SER A 193 -17.80 -36.57 37.16
C SER A 193 -17.73 -35.31 36.30
N TYR A 194 -18.90 -34.79 35.96
CA TYR A 194 -19.06 -33.45 35.42
C TYR A 194 -19.27 -32.47 36.56
N TYR A 195 -18.49 -31.40 36.57
CA TYR A 195 -18.63 -30.27 37.47
C TYR A 195 -19.18 -29.08 36.69
N VAL A 196 -20.20 -28.42 37.25
CA VAL A 196 -20.86 -27.28 36.60
C VAL A 196 -20.39 -25.99 37.25
N TYR A 197 -19.80 -25.11 36.46
CA TYR A 197 -19.27 -23.83 36.89
C TYR A 197 -20.07 -22.68 36.25
N PRO A 198 -20.54 -21.70 37.04
CA PRO A 198 -21.21 -20.51 36.50
C PRO A 198 -20.22 -19.56 35.81
N GLU A 199 -20.74 -18.68 34.94
CA GLU A 199 -19.97 -17.69 34.18
C GLU A 199 -19.02 -16.85 35.02
N SER A 200 -19.46 -16.45 36.22
CA SER A 200 -18.64 -15.67 37.15
C SER A 200 -17.32 -16.34 37.55
N ILE A 201 -17.22 -17.66 37.43
CA ILE A 201 -16.02 -18.44 37.76
C ILE A 201 -15.22 -18.78 36.51
N TRP A 202 -15.86 -19.29 35.45
CA TRP A 202 -15.11 -19.79 34.30
C TRP A 202 -14.67 -18.68 33.34
N SER A 203 -15.46 -17.62 33.18
CA SER A 203 -15.15 -16.51 32.26
C SER A 203 -13.80 -15.82 32.54
N PRO A 204 -13.46 -15.44 33.78
CA PRO A 204 -12.14 -14.84 34.07
C PRO A 204 -10.97 -15.82 33.86
N ASN A 205 -11.20 -17.12 34.04
CA ASN A 205 -10.15 -18.13 33.82
C ASN A 205 -9.77 -18.27 32.34
N VAL A 206 -10.69 -17.94 31.42
CA VAL A 206 -10.43 -17.95 29.96
C VAL A 206 -9.37 -16.91 29.60
N THR A 207 -9.52 -15.67 30.09
CA THR A 207 -8.57 -14.59 29.85
C THR A 207 -7.25 -14.81 30.59
N GLU A 208 -7.27 -15.39 31.79
CA GLU A 208 -6.04 -15.78 32.50
C GLU A 208 -5.23 -16.87 31.76
N ALA A 209 -5.92 -17.75 31.03
CA ALA A 209 -5.31 -18.72 30.14
C ALA A 209 -4.88 -18.13 28.77
N GLY A 210 -5.25 -16.87 28.49
CA GLY A 210 -5.01 -16.20 27.20
C GLY A 210 -5.70 -16.94 26.05
N LEU A 211 -6.93 -17.38 26.29
CA LEU A 211 -7.78 -18.09 25.35
C LEU A 211 -8.94 -17.19 24.92
N SER A 212 -9.43 -17.42 23.71
CA SER A 212 -10.74 -16.96 23.27
C SER A 212 -11.54 -18.18 22.81
N PHE A 213 -12.86 -18.07 22.76
CA PHE A 213 -13.69 -19.19 22.31
C PHE A 213 -14.88 -18.72 21.50
N THR A 214 -15.39 -19.63 20.68
CA THR A 214 -16.67 -19.52 19.97
C THR A 214 -17.45 -20.80 20.15
N LEU A 215 -18.78 -20.73 20.02
CA LEU A 215 -19.63 -21.93 20.06
C LEU A 215 -19.64 -22.60 18.68
N GLY A 216 -19.62 -23.94 18.68
CA GLY A 216 -19.43 -24.77 17.48
C GLY A 216 -20.37 -24.44 16.31
N ALA A 217 -21.62 -24.08 16.59
CA ALA A 217 -22.61 -23.67 15.60
C ALA A 217 -22.26 -22.39 14.80
N GLU A 218 -21.46 -21.49 15.37
CA GLU A 218 -21.22 -20.14 14.83
C GLU A 218 -19.90 -20.01 14.05
N SER A 219 -19.02 -21.01 14.12
CA SER A 219 -17.66 -20.93 13.56
C SER A 219 -17.50 -21.69 12.24
N GLY A 220 -16.95 -21.02 11.21
CA GLY A 220 -16.66 -21.64 9.91
C GLY A 220 -15.44 -22.57 9.89
N ALA A 221 -14.49 -22.37 10.80
CA ALA A 221 -13.30 -23.22 10.95
C ALA A 221 -12.92 -23.35 12.43
N CYS A 222 -13.17 -24.52 13.01
CA CYS A 222 -12.83 -24.85 14.40
C CYS A 222 -11.61 -25.77 14.43
N PHE A 223 -10.42 -25.22 14.67
CA PHE A 223 -9.17 -26.00 14.64
C PHE A 223 -8.98 -26.88 15.88
N VAL A 224 -9.36 -26.39 17.06
CA VAL A 224 -9.26 -27.12 18.33
C VAL A 224 -10.61 -27.13 19.04
N GLN A 225 -11.37 -28.19 18.79
CA GLN A 225 -12.70 -28.38 19.37
C GLN A 225 -12.64 -29.22 20.66
N ARG A 226 -13.35 -28.77 21.71
CA ARG A 226 -13.64 -29.54 22.92
C ARG A 226 -15.13 -29.46 23.22
N GLY A 227 -15.86 -30.55 23.00
CA GLY A 227 -17.33 -30.55 23.07
C GLY A 227 -17.93 -29.63 22.02
N ASN A 228 -18.72 -28.65 22.44
CA ASN A 228 -19.27 -27.59 21.58
C ASN A 228 -18.48 -26.27 21.64
N ILE A 229 -17.30 -26.27 22.27
CA ILE A 229 -16.45 -25.09 22.40
C ILE A 229 -15.30 -25.18 21.38
N CYS A 230 -15.15 -24.11 20.61
CA CYS A 230 -14.04 -23.91 19.68
C CYS A 230 -13.04 -22.93 20.29
N TRP A 231 -11.88 -23.45 20.67
CA TRP A 231 -10.83 -22.66 21.31
C TRP A 231 -9.93 -21.99 20.27
N ASP A 232 -9.56 -20.76 20.57
CA ASP A 232 -8.55 -20.00 19.83
C ASP A 232 -7.66 -19.21 20.80
N VAL A 233 -6.55 -18.68 20.31
CA VAL A 233 -5.65 -17.83 21.10
C VAL A 233 -6.29 -16.44 21.24
N GLU A 234 -6.19 -15.84 22.42
CA GLU A 234 -6.61 -14.44 22.59
C GLU A 234 -5.68 -13.52 21.79
N ASP A 235 -6.22 -12.90 20.73
CA ASP A 235 -5.41 -12.16 19.76
C ASP A 235 -5.06 -10.75 20.28
N HIS A 236 -3.86 -10.59 20.84
CA HIS A 236 -3.28 -9.27 21.10
C HIS A 236 -2.60 -8.66 19.86
N ALA A 237 -2.67 -9.30 18.68
CA ALA A 237 -2.02 -8.79 17.48
C ALA A 237 -2.57 -7.43 17.03
N ASP A 238 -3.79 -7.06 17.40
CA ASP A 238 -4.34 -5.75 17.02
C ASP A 238 -3.57 -4.59 17.66
N ILE A 239 -3.16 -4.71 18.92
CA ILE A 239 -2.34 -3.68 19.59
C ILE A 239 -0.97 -3.58 18.94
N LEU A 240 -0.37 -4.73 18.59
CA LEU A 240 0.92 -4.78 17.88
C LEU A 240 0.81 -4.20 16.47
N LYS A 241 -0.26 -4.53 15.72
CA LYS A 241 -0.54 -3.98 14.39
C LYS A 241 -0.75 -2.47 14.44
N ILE A 242 -1.56 -1.97 15.37
CA ILE A 242 -1.81 -0.53 15.55
C ILE A 242 -0.50 0.20 15.89
N SER A 243 0.30 -0.37 16.80
CA SER A 243 1.60 0.20 17.18
C SER A 243 2.58 0.24 16.00
N MET A 244 2.62 -0.82 15.19
CA MET A 244 3.46 -0.90 13.99
C MET A 244 3.06 0.16 12.94
N ILE A 245 1.76 0.32 12.68
CA ILE A 245 1.25 1.33 11.75
C ILE A 245 1.59 2.74 12.25
N GLY A 246 1.40 3.02 13.55
CA GLY A 246 1.76 4.31 14.15
C GLY A 246 3.24 4.66 13.96
N LEU A 247 4.15 3.69 14.13
CA LEU A 247 5.59 3.87 13.94
C LEU A 247 5.97 4.18 12.48
N VAL A 248 5.30 3.57 11.52
CA VAL A 248 5.51 3.84 10.09
C VAL A 248 5.07 5.26 9.74
N ILE A 249 3.88 5.67 10.18
CA ILE A 249 3.35 7.01 9.93
C ILE A 249 4.28 8.08 10.53
N ALA A 250 4.73 7.88 11.77
CA ALA A 250 5.66 8.80 12.43
C ALA A 250 6.98 8.97 11.64
N ASN A 251 7.55 7.88 11.12
CA ASN A 251 8.76 7.94 10.29
C ASN A 251 8.53 8.68 8.97
N ILE A 252 7.40 8.45 8.29
CA ILE A 252 7.06 9.14 7.05
C ILE A 252 6.96 10.65 7.30
N LEU A 253 6.28 11.06 8.37
CA LEU A 253 6.15 12.48 8.74
C LEU A 253 7.51 13.13 9.02
N LEU A 254 8.43 12.44 9.70
CA LEU A 254 9.79 12.93 9.94
C LEU A 254 10.57 13.13 8.64
N VAL A 255 10.49 12.18 7.69
CA VAL A 255 11.17 12.28 6.39
C VAL A 255 10.60 13.42 5.55
N ILE A 256 9.27 13.59 5.53
CA ILE A 256 8.61 14.70 4.83
C ILE A 256 9.01 16.03 5.46
N GLY A 257 8.95 16.15 6.78
CA GLY A 257 9.36 17.35 7.51
C GLY A 257 10.81 17.74 7.24
N TRP A 258 11.72 16.76 7.25
CA TRP A 258 13.13 16.97 6.91
C TRP A 258 13.32 17.43 5.45
N SER A 259 12.59 16.83 4.51
CA SER A 259 12.66 17.18 3.09
C SER A 259 12.18 18.61 2.83
N ILE A 260 11.06 19.01 3.45
CA ILE A 260 10.51 20.37 3.36
C ILE A 260 11.49 21.38 3.97
N TYR A 261 12.03 21.08 5.15
CA TYR A 261 13.03 21.93 5.79
C TYR A 261 14.24 22.16 4.89
N ARG A 262 14.82 21.08 4.36
CA ARG A 262 15.99 21.14 3.48
C ARG A 262 15.71 21.93 2.20
N TRP A 263 14.54 21.71 1.59
CA TRP A 263 14.10 22.43 0.40
C TRP A 263 14.00 23.94 0.63
N ASN A 264 13.36 24.34 1.73
CA ASN A 264 13.19 25.75 2.09
C ASN A 264 14.52 26.44 2.35
N THR A 265 15.45 25.77 3.03
CA THR A 265 16.80 26.31 3.29
C THR A 265 17.57 26.53 1.99
N LYS A 266 17.51 25.57 1.05
CA LYS A 266 18.15 25.73 -0.26
C LYS A 266 17.53 26.83 -1.11
N ARG A 267 16.20 26.98 -1.09
CA ARG A 267 15.53 28.11 -1.75
C ARG A 267 15.99 29.47 -1.21
N LYS A 268 16.12 29.59 0.12
CA LYS A 268 16.57 30.85 0.75
C LYS A 268 18.00 31.19 0.33
N GLU A 269 18.89 30.20 0.30
CA GLU A 269 20.28 30.37 -0.14
C GLU A 269 20.38 30.82 -1.62
N MET A 270 19.57 30.24 -2.51
CA MET A 270 19.54 30.65 -3.93
C MET A 270 19.00 32.08 -4.10
N LYS A 271 17.92 32.43 -3.38
CA LYS A 271 17.34 33.78 -3.43
C LYS A 271 18.30 34.85 -2.91
N SER A 272 19.03 34.59 -1.83
CA SER A 272 19.99 35.55 -1.29
C SER A 272 21.16 35.77 -2.25
N ARG A 273 21.69 34.71 -2.88
CA ARG A 273 22.74 34.82 -3.91
C ARG A 273 22.27 35.64 -5.12
N MET A 274 21.05 35.40 -5.59
CA MET A 274 20.48 36.13 -6.71
C MET A 274 20.32 37.62 -6.40
N LEU A 275 19.81 37.95 -5.21
CA LEU A 275 19.63 39.33 -4.76
C LEU A 275 20.97 40.06 -4.63
N VAL A 276 22.00 39.40 -4.12
CA VAL A 276 23.36 39.97 -4.03
C VAL A 276 23.92 40.25 -5.43
N LEU A 277 23.78 39.31 -6.38
CA LEU A 277 24.22 39.52 -7.77
C LEU A 277 23.47 40.66 -8.46
N GLN A 278 22.16 40.80 -8.20
CA GLN A 278 21.34 41.88 -8.73
C GLN A 278 21.78 43.25 -8.21
N ILE A 279 22.08 43.36 -6.90
CA ILE A 279 22.59 44.59 -6.30
C ILE A 279 23.98 44.91 -6.87
N LEU A 280 24.90 43.94 -6.92
CA LEU A 280 26.23 44.16 -7.49
C LEU A 280 26.17 44.64 -8.95
N THR A 281 25.27 44.09 -9.75
CA THR A 281 25.09 44.51 -11.15
C THR A 281 24.48 45.91 -11.25
N HIS A 282 23.64 46.30 -10.31
CA HIS A 282 23.09 47.65 -10.23
C HIS A 282 24.18 48.67 -9.87
N GLU A 283 24.98 48.38 -8.84
CA GLU A 283 26.03 49.27 -8.35
C GLU A 283 27.23 49.39 -9.29
N LEU A 284 27.49 48.38 -10.14
CA LEU A 284 28.53 48.45 -11.17
C LEU A 284 28.09 49.27 -12.41
N ARG A 285 26.79 49.46 -12.65
CA ARG A 285 26.30 50.20 -13.83
C ARG A 285 26.69 51.68 -13.77
N THR A 286 26.55 52.28 -12.61
CA THR A 286 26.84 53.71 -12.37
C THR A 286 28.30 54.08 -12.67
N PRO A 287 29.32 53.38 -12.14
CA PRO A 287 30.71 53.67 -12.49
C PRO A 287 31.04 53.33 -13.95
N ILE A 288 30.46 52.28 -14.54
CA ILE A 288 30.66 51.96 -15.97
C ILE A 288 30.07 53.04 -16.88
N ALA A 289 28.90 53.58 -16.54
CA ALA A 289 28.29 54.69 -17.28
C ALA A 289 29.14 55.97 -17.17
N SER A 290 29.65 56.27 -15.97
CA SER A 290 30.57 57.40 -15.77
C SER A 290 31.86 57.23 -16.56
N LEU A 291 32.47 56.03 -16.52
CA LEU A 291 33.66 55.71 -17.31
C LEU A 291 33.39 55.87 -18.82
N SER A 292 32.23 55.39 -19.29
CA SER A 292 31.82 55.53 -20.69
C SER A 292 31.71 56.99 -21.11
N LEU A 293 31.16 57.86 -20.26
CA LEU A 293 31.05 59.30 -20.54
C LEU A 293 32.42 59.98 -20.57
N THR A 294 33.33 59.64 -19.66
CA THR A 294 34.69 60.17 -19.65
C THR A 294 35.45 59.76 -20.91
N VAL A 295 35.36 58.49 -21.30
CA VAL A 295 35.99 57.97 -22.54
C VAL A 295 35.38 58.62 -23.78
N GLU A 296 34.07 58.84 -23.82
CA GLU A 296 33.39 59.56 -24.89
C GLU A 296 33.82 61.03 -24.99
N GLY A 297 34.10 61.68 -23.85
CA GLY A 297 34.67 63.03 -23.81
C GLY A 297 36.03 63.10 -24.50
N PHE A 298 36.94 62.21 -24.14
CA PHE A 298 38.26 62.10 -24.80
C PHE A 298 38.14 61.72 -26.30
N ARG A 299 37.09 60.99 -26.70
CA ARG A 299 36.85 60.66 -28.11
C ARG A 299 36.55 61.90 -28.95
N ARG A 300 35.95 62.95 -28.37
CA ARG A 300 35.64 64.21 -29.07
C ARG A 300 36.87 65.08 -29.31
N GLU A 301 37.89 64.92 -28.49
CA GLU A 301 39.19 65.61 -28.57
C GLU A 301 40.28 64.69 -29.15
N PHE A 302 39.88 63.64 -29.89
CA PHE A 302 40.80 62.60 -30.37
C PHE A 302 41.91 63.14 -31.28
N GLU A 303 41.63 64.20 -32.04
CA GLU A 303 42.59 64.86 -32.94
C GLU A 303 43.67 65.66 -32.18
N GLU A 304 43.43 66.02 -30.91
CA GLU A 304 44.39 66.77 -30.07
C GLU A 304 45.26 65.84 -29.19
N LEU A 305 44.98 64.54 -29.19
CA LEU A 305 45.76 63.55 -28.43
C LEU A 305 47.08 63.22 -29.15
N PRO A 306 48.20 63.01 -28.42
CA PRO A 306 49.46 62.60 -29.02
C PRO A 306 49.37 61.22 -29.67
N GLU A 307 50.00 61.05 -30.84
CA GLU A 307 50.03 59.79 -31.61
C GLU A 307 50.48 58.58 -30.78
N SER A 308 51.37 58.79 -29.81
CA SER A 308 51.89 57.74 -28.92
C SER A 308 50.85 57.11 -27.98
N VAL A 309 49.63 57.65 -27.90
CA VAL A 309 48.57 57.21 -26.96
C VAL A 309 47.32 56.71 -27.71
N TYR A 310 47.34 56.71 -29.05
CA TYR A 310 46.18 56.32 -29.85
C TYR A 310 45.80 54.85 -29.66
N ASP A 311 46.77 53.96 -29.55
CA ASP A 311 46.52 52.53 -29.35
C ASP A 311 45.94 52.25 -27.95
N GLU A 312 46.45 52.92 -26.91
CA GLU A 312 45.93 52.83 -25.54
C GLU A 312 44.51 53.38 -25.44
N PHE A 313 44.24 54.52 -26.11
CA PHE A 313 42.92 55.13 -26.12
C PHE A 313 41.90 54.28 -26.88
N ARG A 314 42.30 53.70 -28.02
CA ARG A 314 41.47 52.76 -28.78
C ARG A 314 41.10 51.55 -27.93
N ARG A 315 42.06 50.95 -27.22
CA ARG A 315 41.82 49.85 -26.28
C ARG A 315 40.88 50.25 -25.15
N LEU A 316 41.04 51.45 -24.58
CA LEU A 316 40.16 51.97 -23.53
C LEU A 316 38.72 52.14 -24.02
N CYS A 317 38.51 52.64 -25.23
CA CYS A 317 37.20 52.70 -25.89
C CYS A 317 36.57 51.32 -26.06
N GLU A 318 37.35 50.35 -26.56
CA GLU A 318 36.90 48.97 -26.74
C GLU A 318 36.53 48.30 -25.40
N ASP A 319 37.36 48.47 -24.36
CA ASP A 319 37.12 47.91 -23.03
C ASP A 319 35.91 48.56 -22.34
N SER A 320 35.71 49.87 -22.50
CA SER A 320 34.53 50.58 -21.98
C SER A 320 33.23 50.09 -22.63
N ARG A 321 33.23 49.94 -23.97
CA ARG A 321 32.08 49.37 -24.71
C ARG A 321 31.80 47.94 -24.27
N ARG A 322 32.84 47.13 -24.07
CA ARG A 322 32.74 45.75 -23.61
C ARG A 322 32.18 45.65 -22.19
N LEU A 323 32.63 46.50 -21.27
CA LEU A 323 32.10 46.57 -19.89
C LEU A 323 30.62 46.94 -19.88
N ARG A 324 30.21 47.89 -20.73
CA ARG A 324 28.79 48.27 -20.87
C ARG A 324 27.93 47.10 -21.36
N GLN A 325 28.37 46.41 -22.41
CA GLN A 325 27.68 45.23 -22.93
C GLN A 325 27.58 44.09 -21.90
N LEU A 326 28.63 43.85 -21.12
CA LEU A 326 28.62 42.85 -20.04
C LEU A 326 27.66 43.22 -18.91
N ALA A 327 27.59 44.50 -18.53
CA ALA A 327 26.67 44.98 -17.51
C ALA A 327 25.20 44.87 -17.96
N GLU A 328 24.91 45.15 -19.23
CA GLU A 328 23.59 44.98 -19.83
C GLU A 328 23.20 43.50 -19.94
N ALA A 329 24.08 42.64 -20.45
CA ALA A 329 23.83 41.20 -20.53
C ALA A 329 23.64 40.55 -19.13
N SER A 330 24.38 41.02 -18.12
CA SER A 330 24.24 40.57 -16.73
C SER A 330 22.90 41.00 -16.14
N LYS A 331 22.43 42.21 -16.45
CA LYS A 331 21.09 42.69 -16.05
C LYS A 331 20.02 41.78 -16.64
N ASP A 332 20.09 41.49 -17.92
CA ASP A 332 19.07 40.68 -18.59
C ASP A 332 19.11 39.23 -18.08
N TYR A 333 20.28 38.67 -17.80
CA TYR A 333 20.40 37.37 -17.14
C TYR A 333 19.76 37.36 -15.73
N LEU A 334 19.98 38.42 -14.94
CA LEU A 334 19.49 38.51 -13.56
C LEU A 334 18.01 38.93 -13.44
N GLN A 335 17.45 39.62 -14.44
CA GLN A 335 16.05 40.06 -14.45
C GLN A 335 15.12 39.09 -15.20
N SER A 336 15.66 38.10 -15.92
CA SER A 336 14.90 37.28 -16.87
C SER A 336 14.27 36.01 -16.31
N ASP A 337 14.17 35.83 -15.00
CA ASP A 337 13.49 34.64 -14.47
C ASP A 337 11.98 34.56 -14.83
N ASN A 338 11.40 35.50 -15.60
CA ASN A 338 9.98 35.44 -15.97
C ASN A 338 9.49 36.14 -17.28
N LYS A 339 10.35 36.52 -18.25
CA LYS A 339 9.88 37.15 -19.51
C LYS A 339 10.37 36.44 -20.79
N PRO A 340 9.49 36.18 -21.78
CA PRO A 340 9.89 35.63 -23.07
C PRO A 340 10.77 36.61 -23.84
N LEU A 341 11.81 36.09 -24.52
CA LEU A 341 12.70 36.86 -25.38
C LEU A 341 11.94 37.38 -26.60
N ALA A 342 12.01 38.68 -26.88
CA ALA A 342 11.34 39.27 -28.05
C ALA A 342 11.92 38.70 -29.35
N SER A 343 11.07 38.15 -30.22
CA SER A 343 11.47 37.61 -31.53
C SER A 343 10.83 38.45 -32.64
N GLN A 344 11.54 38.65 -33.74
CA GLN A 344 11.08 39.43 -34.88
C GLN A 344 11.19 38.60 -36.17
N TRP A 345 10.33 38.88 -37.15
CA TRP A 345 10.41 38.28 -38.47
C TRP A 345 11.59 38.87 -39.24
N VAL A 346 12.49 38.02 -39.70
CA VAL A 346 13.59 38.36 -40.60
C VAL A 346 13.18 37.91 -42.00
N PRO A 347 13.01 38.82 -42.98
CA PRO A 347 12.55 38.47 -44.33
C PRO A 347 13.53 37.59 -45.12
N SER A 348 14.83 37.85 -44.99
CA SER A 348 15.91 37.06 -45.58
C SER A 348 16.99 36.82 -44.52
N VAL A 349 17.20 35.56 -44.14
CA VAL A 349 18.29 35.18 -43.22
C VAL A 349 19.64 35.32 -43.93
N GLN A 350 19.68 35.07 -45.24
CA GLN A 350 20.87 35.26 -46.06
C GLN A 350 21.35 36.72 -46.02
N GLU A 351 20.49 37.68 -46.39
CA GLU A 351 20.83 39.11 -46.43
C GLU A 351 21.27 39.64 -45.06
N TRP A 352 20.61 39.19 -43.98
CA TRP A 352 20.98 39.56 -42.62
C TRP A 352 22.41 39.10 -42.24
N LEU A 353 22.79 37.88 -42.62
CA LEU A 353 24.11 37.34 -42.33
C LEU A 353 25.19 37.95 -43.21
N GLU A 354 24.92 38.14 -44.51
CA GLU A 354 25.84 38.79 -45.46
C GLU A 354 26.21 40.19 -44.98
N PHE A 355 25.21 41.03 -44.65
CA PHE A 355 25.44 42.37 -44.11
C PHE A 355 26.31 42.34 -42.85
N LYS A 356 26.05 41.39 -41.95
CA LYS A 356 26.78 41.27 -40.69
C LYS A 356 28.23 40.81 -40.89
N ILE A 357 28.48 39.90 -41.83
CA ILE A 357 29.82 39.41 -42.16
C ILE A 357 30.65 40.50 -42.83
N GLU A 358 30.05 41.24 -43.76
CA GLU A 358 30.69 42.37 -44.45
C GLU A 358 31.06 43.49 -43.47
N GLU A 359 30.13 43.90 -42.60
CA GLU A 359 30.34 45.03 -41.67
C GLU A 359 31.40 44.71 -40.59
N GLU A 360 31.40 43.49 -40.04
CA GLU A 360 32.20 43.18 -38.84
C GLU A 360 33.48 42.35 -39.10
N PHE A 361 33.58 41.65 -40.24
CA PHE A 361 34.62 40.63 -40.45
C PHE A 361 35.38 40.72 -41.79
N ASP A 362 35.12 41.75 -42.63
CA ASP A 362 35.91 42.12 -43.81
C ASP A 362 36.32 40.93 -44.71
N HIS A 363 35.34 40.11 -45.11
CA HIS A 363 35.51 38.95 -46.01
C HIS A 363 36.48 37.84 -45.54
N GLN A 364 36.82 37.78 -44.25
CA GLN A 364 37.72 36.74 -43.73
C GLN A 364 37.06 35.37 -43.54
N ILE A 365 35.78 35.23 -43.90
CA ILE A 365 34.92 34.08 -43.61
C ILE A 365 34.22 33.65 -44.89
N GLU A 366 34.30 32.36 -45.22
CA GLU A 366 33.50 31.76 -46.29
C GLU A 366 32.07 31.54 -45.79
N PHE A 367 31.08 32.13 -46.45
CA PHE A 367 29.67 31.99 -46.09
C PHE A 367 28.94 31.12 -47.10
N ASP A 368 28.15 30.17 -46.60
CA ASP A 368 27.34 29.24 -47.39
C ASP A 368 26.00 29.01 -46.70
N ILE A 369 24.92 29.10 -47.46
CA ILE A 369 23.55 28.84 -46.98
C ILE A 369 22.82 27.95 -47.99
N ASN A 370 22.21 26.87 -47.50
CA ASN A 370 21.56 25.90 -48.38
C ASN A 370 20.29 26.44 -49.06
N ARG A 371 19.53 27.27 -48.35
CA ARG A 371 18.28 27.88 -48.79
C ARG A 371 17.97 29.11 -47.93
N ASP A 372 17.74 30.24 -48.58
CA ASP A 372 17.25 31.45 -47.91
C ASP A 372 15.78 31.29 -47.49
N VAL A 373 15.44 31.82 -46.31
CA VAL A 373 14.09 31.76 -45.74
C VAL A 373 13.77 33.01 -44.93
N ALA A 374 12.47 33.32 -44.83
CA ALA A 374 11.96 34.21 -43.81
C ALA A 374 11.77 33.44 -42.49
N ALA A 375 12.38 33.90 -41.41
CA ALA A 375 12.34 33.21 -40.12
C ALA A 375 12.08 34.16 -38.95
N LYS A 376 11.28 33.71 -37.99
CA LYS A 376 11.06 34.42 -36.73
C LYS A 376 12.21 34.13 -35.76
N LEU A 377 13.08 35.11 -35.54
CA LEU A 377 14.32 34.95 -34.79
C LEU A 377 14.51 36.07 -33.76
N ASN A 378 15.28 35.78 -32.69
CA ASN A 378 15.81 36.84 -31.84
C ASN A 378 17.13 37.35 -32.43
N VAL A 379 17.03 38.35 -33.31
CA VAL A 379 18.18 38.88 -34.07
C VAL A 379 19.31 39.38 -33.17
N TYR A 380 18.97 40.05 -32.06
CA TYR A 380 19.96 40.61 -31.15
C TYR A 380 20.80 39.52 -30.45
N TRP A 381 20.15 38.55 -29.81
CA TRP A 381 20.86 37.49 -29.08
C TRP A 381 21.51 36.47 -30.01
N LEU A 382 20.85 36.11 -31.11
CA LEU A 382 21.43 35.21 -32.10
C LEU A 382 22.63 35.85 -32.79
N GLY A 383 22.55 37.13 -33.17
CA GLY A 383 23.67 37.89 -33.70
C GLY A 383 24.85 37.92 -32.72
N THR A 384 24.57 38.23 -31.44
CA THR A 384 25.59 38.19 -30.39
C THR A 384 26.23 36.80 -30.22
N CYS A 385 25.43 35.73 -30.35
CA CYS A 385 25.95 34.37 -30.27
C CYS A 385 26.90 34.05 -31.43
N LEU A 386 26.49 34.39 -32.66
CA LEU A 386 27.29 34.20 -33.87
C LEU A 386 28.59 35.01 -33.82
N ASP A 387 28.53 36.28 -33.39
CA ASP A 387 29.73 37.12 -33.22
C ASP A 387 30.74 36.48 -32.28
N ASN A 388 30.27 35.93 -31.16
CA ASN A 388 31.15 35.29 -30.19
C ASN A 388 31.83 34.05 -30.79
N LEU A 389 31.10 33.22 -31.54
CA LEU A 389 31.67 32.04 -32.18
C LEU A 389 32.64 32.40 -33.30
N ILE A 390 32.27 33.34 -34.16
CA ILE A 390 33.09 33.78 -35.29
C ILE A 390 34.35 34.48 -34.79
N ARG A 391 34.26 35.39 -33.81
CA ARG A 391 35.44 36.05 -33.22
C ARG A 391 36.37 35.04 -32.55
N ASN A 392 35.83 33.98 -31.94
CA ASN A 392 36.65 32.90 -31.40
C ASN A 392 37.37 32.12 -32.51
N ALA A 393 36.70 31.81 -33.61
CA ALA A 393 37.31 31.15 -34.78
C ALA A 393 38.41 32.03 -35.42
N VAL A 394 38.17 33.34 -35.58
CA VAL A 394 39.15 34.28 -36.14
C VAL A 394 40.39 34.45 -35.24
N LYS A 395 40.18 34.52 -33.93
CA LYS A 395 41.26 34.80 -32.96
C LYS A 395 42.07 33.57 -32.56
N TYR A 396 41.41 32.41 -32.43
CA TYR A 396 42.01 31.20 -31.87
C TYR A 396 41.95 29.98 -32.79
N GLY A 397 41.13 30.03 -33.85
CA GLY A 397 40.98 28.96 -34.82
C GLY A 397 42.05 28.97 -35.91
N VAL A 398 41.95 28.02 -36.84
CA VAL A 398 42.87 27.89 -37.99
C VAL A 398 42.10 28.13 -39.29
N LYS A 399 42.61 29.03 -40.14
CA LYS A 399 42.01 29.34 -41.44
C LYS A 399 42.09 28.14 -42.42
N PRO A 400 41.15 27.99 -43.38
CA PRO A 400 39.97 28.83 -43.64
C PRO A 400 38.86 28.66 -42.59
N ILE A 401 38.09 29.73 -42.37
CA ILE A 401 36.92 29.75 -41.47
C ILE A 401 35.67 29.79 -42.35
N LYS A 402 34.74 28.87 -42.12
CA LYS A 402 33.48 28.76 -42.86
C LYS A 402 32.27 28.91 -41.93
N LEU A 403 31.30 29.73 -42.30
CA LEU A 403 29.97 29.74 -41.71
C LEU A 403 29.01 29.02 -42.67
N ASP A 404 28.56 27.84 -42.27
CA ASP A 404 27.61 27.02 -43.03
C ASP A 404 26.23 27.06 -42.33
N VAL A 405 25.20 27.46 -43.08
CA VAL A 405 23.84 27.63 -42.56
C VAL A 405 22.90 26.67 -43.28
N ASN A 406 22.30 25.76 -42.51
CA ASN A 406 21.36 24.78 -43.02
C ASN A 406 19.97 25.02 -42.43
N THR A 407 19.04 25.39 -43.31
CA THR A 407 17.66 25.70 -42.97
C THR A 407 16.75 24.48 -43.20
N SER A 408 15.90 24.19 -42.23
CA SER A 408 14.82 23.20 -42.29
C SER A 408 13.51 23.82 -41.79
N ASN A 409 12.35 23.22 -42.13
CA ASN A 409 11.00 23.75 -41.85
C ASN A 409 10.70 24.12 -40.37
N ASN A 410 11.51 23.70 -39.41
CA ASN A 410 11.25 23.90 -37.98
C ASN A 410 12.50 24.34 -37.18
N LYS A 411 13.64 24.52 -37.84
CA LYS A 411 14.90 24.96 -37.22
C LYS A 411 15.89 25.45 -38.26
N ILE A 412 16.74 26.39 -37.86
CA ILE A 412 17.94 26.79 -38.60
C ILE A 412 19.16 26.31 -37.82
N VAL A 413 20.11 25.72 -38.54
CA VAL A 413 21.36 25.21 -37.98
C VAL A 413 22.51 26.07 -38.50
N PHE A 414 23.21 26.75 -37.59
CA PHE A 414 24.39 27.55 -37.90
C PHE A 414 25.64 26.79 -37.48
N SER A 415 26.56 26.54 -38.41
CA SER A 415 27.80 25.82 -38.19
C SER A 415 28.99 26.73 -38.45
N VAL A 416 29.74 27.07 -37.40
CA VAL A 416 31.01 27.83 -37.51
C VAL A 416 32.15 26.82 -37.51
N ILE A 417 32.85 26.71 -38.63
CA ILE A 417 33.86 25.68 -38.92
C ILE A 417 35.24 26.35 -39.03
N ASP A 418 36.24 25.79 -38.35
CA ASP A 418 37.65 26.16 -38.49
C ASP A 418 38.54 24.90 -38.56
N GLN A 419 39.73 25.00 -39.15
CA GLN A 419 40.68 23.87 -39.32
C GLN A 419 41.41 23.46 -38.02
N GLY A 420 40.88 23.86 -36.86
CA GLY A 420 41.36 23.44 -35.55
C GLY A 420 41.11 21.96 -35.27
N LYS A 421 41.65 21.51 -34.12
CA LYS A 421 41.66 20.09 -33.71
C LYS A 421 40.76 19.80 -32.51
N LEU A 422 39.82 20.70 -32.18
CA LEU A 422 38.95 20.50 -31.02
C LEU A 422 37.98 19.34 -31.26
N THR A 423 37.73 18.58 -30.21
CA THR A 423 36.85 17.41 -30.24
C THR A 423 35.67 17.58 -29.29
N GLN A 424 34.65 16.73 -29.45
CA GLN A 424 33.49 16.68 -28.54
C GLN A 424 33.89 16.48 -27.06
N LYS A 425 35.04 15.86 -26.78
CA LYS A 425 35.55 15.65 -25.41
C LYS A 425 36.00 16.96 -24.76
N ASP A 426 36.47 17.92 -25.55
CA ASP A 426 36.94 19.22 -25.08
C ASP A 426 35.78 20.14 -24.70
N TRP A 427 34.58 19.90 -25.26
CA TRP A 427 33.36 20.69 -25.02
C TRP A 427 33.04 20.87 -23.53
N ARG A 428 33.19 19.82 -22.72
CA ARG A 428 32.89 19.86 -21.28
C ARG A 428 33.80 20.82 -20.50
N ASN A 429 35.03 21.00 -20.97
CA ASN A 429 35.98 21.92 -20.35
C ASN A 429 35.85 23.34 -20.91
N LEU A 430 35.58 23.48 -22.21
CA LEU A 430 35.41 24.77 -22.88
C LEU A 430 34.15 25.55 -22.46
N ARG A 431 33.10 24.85 -22.02
CA ARG A 431 31.85 25.47 -21.54
C ARG A 431 31.96 26.09 -20.14
N LYS A 432 33.03 25.78 -19.39
CA LYS A 432 33.27 26.34 -18.06
C LYS A 432 33.81 27.77 -18.18
N PRO A 433 33.37 28.72 -17.34
CA PRO A 433 33.98 30.05 -17.29
C PRO A 433 35.49 29.95 -17.03
N PHE A 434 36.31 30.62 -17.85
CA PHE A 434 37.76 30.72 -17.63
C PHE A 434 38.24 32.15 -17.83
N VAL A 435 39.16 32.64 -16.99
CA VAL A 435 39.71 33.99 -17.15
C VAL A 435 41.08 33.88 -17.82
N SER A 436 41.31 34.62 -18.91
CA SER A 436 42.60 34.69 -19.60
C SER A 436 43.11 36.13 -19.69
N LYS A 437 44.41 36.32 -19.94
CA LYS A 437 45.02 37.65 -20.15
C LYS A 437 44.40 38.48 -21.28
N SER A 438 43.58 37.87 -22.15
CA SER A 438 42.96 38.50 -23.32
C SER A 438 41.41 38.57 -23.24
N GLY A 439 40.81 38.19 -22.10
CA GLY A 439 39.37 38.29 -21.88
C GLY A 439 38.80 37.39 -20.78
N LEU A 440 37.56 37.68 -20.37
CA LEU A 440 36.84 37.01 -19.27
C LEU A 440 36.39 35.56 -19.57
N GLY A 441 36.59 35.06 -20.80
CA GLY A 441 36.24 33.69 -21.25
C GLY A 441 34.79 33.27 -20.96
N LEU A 442 33.87 34.24 -20.87
CA LEU A 442 32.44 34.01 -20.67
C LEU A 442 31.69 33.75 -21.99
N GLY A 443 32.33 33.97 -23.15
CA GLY A 443 31.66 33.97 -24.46
C GLY A 443 30.90 32.68 -24.76
N LEU A 444 31.54 31.51 -24.64
CA LEU A 444 30.88 30.23 -24.91
C LEU A 444 29.79 29.89 -23.87
N THR A 445 29.96 30.32 -22.61
CA THR A 445 28.93 30.15 -21.58
C THR A 445 27.70 31.03 -21.85
N ILE A 446 27.90 32.24 -22.36
CA ILE A 446 26.82 33.15 -22.77
C ILE A 446 26.09 32.58 -23.99
N VAL A 447 26.82 32.15 -25.02
CA VAL A 447 26.23 31.53 -26.23
C VAL A 447 25.36 30.35 -25.82
N ASP A 448 25.91 29.46 -25.01
CA ASP A 448 25.20 28.26 -24.57
C ASP A 448 23.93 28.56 -23.74
N SER A 449 24.02 29.53 -22.83
CA SER A 449 22.86 29.95 -22.03
C SER A 449 21.79 30.62 -22.89
N MET A 450 22.16 31.46 -23.86
CA MET A 450 21.19 32.19 -24.70
C MET A 450 20.56 31.27 -25.74
N VAL A 451 21.32 30.35 -26.31
CA VAL A 451 20.80 29.31 -27.21
C VAL A 451 19.79 28.42 -26.49
N GLY A 452 20.09 27.98 -25.27
CA GLY A 452 19.14 27.23 -24.44
C GLY A 452 17.85 28.01 -24.16
N ARG A 453 17.93 29.33 -23.95
CA ARG A 453 16.75 30.20 -23.76
C ARG A 453 15.93 30.42 -25.02
N MET A 454 16.56 30.36 -26.20
CA MET A 454 15.87 30.36 -27.49
C MET A 454 15.25 28.98 -27.81
N GLY A 455 15.31 28.01 -26.89
CA GLY A 455 14.85 26.63 -27.11
C GLY A 455 15.78 25.80 -27.99
N GLY A 456 16.95 26.35 -28.31
CA GLY A 456 17.96 25.75 -29.16
C GLY A 456 18.99 24.90 -28.42
N LYS A 457 19.94 24.36 -29.18
CA LYS A 457 21.03 23.53 -28.66
C LYS A 457 22.36 23.90 -29.30
N MET A 458 23.41 23.95 -28.48
CA MET A 458 24.79 24.14 -28.94
C MET A 458 25.60 22.84 -28.80
N THR A 459 26.36 22.49 -29.84
CA THR A 459 27.27 21.34 -29.85
C THR A 459 28.61 21.66 -30.50
N LEU A 460 29.63 20.84 -30.23
CA LEU A 460 30.99 20.98 -30.75
C LEU A 460 31.43 19.64 -31.35
N VAL A 461 31.63 19.60 -32.66
CA VAL A 461 32.09 18.44 -33.41
C VAL A 461 33.49 18.72 -33.97
N GLY A 462 34.31 17.70 -34.18
CA GLY A 462 35.59 17.84 -34.88
C GLY A 462 36.52 16.63 -34.74
N PRO A 463 37.69 16.66 -35.41
CA PRO A 463 38.14 17.68 -36.37
C PRO A 463 37.50 17.54 -37.78
N PRO A 464 37.34 18.65 -38.56
CA PRO A 464 37.69 20.04 -38.22
C PRO A 464 36.77 20.61 -37.13
N THR A 465 37.28 21.51 -36.30
CA THR A 465 36.52 22.17 -35.22
C THR A 465 35.25 22.80 -35.79
N THR A 466 34.09 22.37 -35.30
CA THR A 466 32.79 22.83 -35.78
C THR A 466 31.86 23.11 -34.59
N PHE A 467 31.53 24.38 -34.36
CA PHE A 467 30.50 24.76 -33.41
C PHE A 467 29.15 24.85 -34.11
N ILE A 468 28.17 24.08 -33.63
CA ILE A 468 26.84 23.96 -34.23
C ILE A 468 25.80 24.56 -33.29
N LEU A 469 25.05 25.55 -33.75
CA LEU A 469 23.88 26.14 -33.09
C LEU A 469 22.61 25.69 -33.79
N GLU A 470 21.77 24.93 -33.10
CA GLU A 470 20.42 24.57 -33.57
C GLU A 470 19.40 25.53 -32.96
N ILE A 471 18.71 26.31 -33.77
CA ILE A 471 17.71 27.30 -33.31
C ILE A 471 16.34 26.90 -33.85
N PRO A 472 15.36 26.57 -33.00
CA PRO A 472 13.99 26.34 -33.46
C PRO A 472 13.37 27.67 -33.92
N CYS A 473 12.76 27.66 -35.09
CA CYS A 473 12.14 28.86 -35.66
C CYS A 473 10.92 28.51 -36.50
N GLU A 474 9.95 29.41 -36.54
CA GLU A 474 8.88 29.42 -37.53
C GLU A 474 9.47 29.96 -38.84
N THR A 475 9.51 29.14 -39.88
CA THR A 475 9.91 29.56 -41.23
C THR A 475 8.67 29.74 -42.09
N ASP A 476 8.52 30.89 -42.76
CA ASP A 476 7.49 31.05 -43.77
C ASP A 476 8.00 30.43 -45.08
N THR A 477 7.61 29.18 -45.36
CA THR A 477 7.92 28.54 -46.64
C THR A 477 6.93 28.90 -47.75
N ALA A 478 6.06 29.89 -47.57
CA ALA A 478 5.08 30.29 -48.56
C ALA A 478 5.50 31.56 -49.34
N SER A 479 6.55 31.46 -50.16
CA SER A 479 6.71 32.28 -51.38
C SER A 479 7.99 31.92 -52.14
N CYS A 480 7.87 30.96 -53.04
CA CYS A 480 8.54 30.98 -54.35
C CYS A 480 7.50 30.50 -55.38
#